data_AF-A0A516SAU7-F1
#
_entry.id   AF-A0A516SAU7-F1
#
_cell.length_a   1.000
_cell.length_b   1.000
_cell.length_c   1.000
_cell.angle_alpha   90.00
_cell.angle_beta   90.00
_cell.angle_gamma   90.00
#
_symmetry.space_group_name_H-M   'P 1'
#
loop_
_entity.id
_entity.type
_entity.pdbx_description
1 polymer ?
#
loop_
_entity_poly.entity_id
_entity_poly.type
_entity_poly.pdbx_seq_one_letter_code
_entity_poly.pdbx_strand_id
1 'polypeptide(L)'
;MSSAWLQHGSNQITINLRQTATFNGVLRDSLTLRAPLVRDIRNAQRLTSDETEREMQLFASLAEVSVSELEGMAWRDYRRLQEAYFRLAADDDAAGGPIAPAHATAG
;
A
#
# COMPACT_ATOMS: atom_id res chain seq x y z
N MET A 1 9.57 5.31 -15.32
CA MET A 1 9.00 4.24 -16.18
C MET A 1 7.92 3.52 -15.39
N SER A 2 6.64 3.81 -15.66
CA SER A 2 5.53 3.12 -15.01
C SER A 2 5.53 1.66 -15.46
N SER A 3 5.79 0.72 -14.55
CA SER A 3 5.73 -0.70 -14.89
C SER A 3 4.29 -1.06 -15.25
N ALA A 4 4.05 -1.81 -16.33
CA ALA A 4 2.70 -2.13 -16.84
C ALA A 4 1.77 -2.85 -15.82
N TRP A 5 2.32 -3.32 -14.70
CA TRP A 5 1.60 -3.97 -13.63
C TRP A 5 1.12 -3.03 -12.53
N LEU A 6 1.53 -1.75 -12.54
CA LEU A 6 1.28 -0.80 -11.46
C LEU A 6 0.76 0.54 -12.00
N GLN A 7 -0.37 0.98 -11.47
CA GLN A 7 -1.00 2.25 -11.82
C GLN A 7 -1.05 3.15 -10.59
N HIS A 8 -0.52 4.37 -10.72
CA HIS A 8 -0.50 5.36 -9.65
C HIS A 8 -1.73 6.26 -9.76
N GLY A 9 -2.50 6.36 -8.67
CA GLY A 9 -3.50 7.40 -8.45
C GLY A 9 -2.99 8.43 -7.45
N SER A 10 -3.77 9.48 -7.20
CA SER A 10 -3.37 10.58 -6.32
C SER A 10 -3.19 10.18 -4.85
N ASN A 11 -3.90 9.15 -4.39
CA ASN A 11 -3.89 8.68 -2.99
C ASN A 11 -4.06 7.15 -2.87
N GLN A 12 -3.79 6.45 -3.97
CA GLN A 12 -3.95 5.00 -4.07
C GLN A 12 -3.08 4.47 -5.18
N ILE A 13 -2.80 3.17 -5.14
CA ILE A 13 -2.07 2.48 -6.20
C ILE A 13 -2.81 1.19 -6.55
N THR A 14 -2.95 0.91 -7.85
CA THR A 14 -3.62 -0.29 -8.34
C THR A 14 -2.61 -1.24 -8.97
N ILE A 15 -2.64 -2.48 -8.51
CA ILE A 15 -1.76 -3.58 -8.89
C ILE A 15 -2.55 -4.52 -9.80
N ASN A 16 -2.09 -4.69 -11.03
CA ASN A 16 -2.57 -5.73 -11.91
C ASN A 16 -1.95 -7.07 -11.48
N LEU A 17 -2.81 -8.03 -11.15
CA LEU A 17 -2.44 -9.37 -10.73
C LEU A 17 -2.03 -10.21 -11.95
N ARG A 18 -1.12 -11.16 -11.74
CA ARG A 18 -0.75 -12.16 -12.73
C ARG A 18 -1.80 -13.25 -12.83
N GLN A 19 -2.46 -13.55 -11.72
CA GLN A 19 -3.54 -14.51 -11.62
C GLN A 19 -4.76 -13.85 -10.95
N THR A 20 -5.95 -14.14 -11.47
CA THR A 20 -7.18 -13.69 -10.84
C THR A 20 -7.32 -14.32 -9.45
N ALA A 21 -7.69 -13.51 -8.46
CA ALA A 21 -7.94 -13.94 -7.10
C ALA A 21 -9.31 -13.45 -6.63
N THR A 22 -9.90 -14.16 -5.67
CA THR A 22 -11.19 -13.79 -5.09
C THR A 22 -10.95 -12.88 -3.89
N PHE A 23 -11.55 -11.69 -3.92
CA PHE A 23 -11.56 -10.75 -2.81
C PHE A 23 -12.98 -10.29 -2.54
N ASN A 24 -13.42 -10.34 -1.28
CA ASN A 24 -14.78 -10.05 -0.85
C ASN A 24 -15.82 -10.84 -1.66
N GLY A 25 -15.50 -12.10 -2.01
CA GLY A 25 -16.36 -12.97 -2.82
C GLY A 25 -16.40 -12.66 -4.32
N VAL A 26 -15.61 -11.70 -4.81
CA VAL A 26 -15.57 -11.29 -6.22
C VAL A 26 -14.23 -11.68 -6.84
N LEU A 27 -14.26 -12.33 -8.01
CA LEU A 27 -13.06 -12.63 -8.78
C LEU A 27 -12.52 -11.35 -9.43
N ARG A 28 -11.27 -11.01 -9.17
CA ARG A 28 -10.60 -9.79 -9.67
C ARG A 28 -9.23 -10.12 -10.23
N ASP A 29 -8.82 -9.39 -11.25
CA ASP A 29 -7.48 -9.40 -11.85
C ASP A 29 -6.62 -8.21 -11.39
N SER A 30 -7.14 -7.40 -10.47
CA SER A 30 -6.43 -6.26 -9.88
C SER A 30 -6.74 -6.10 -8.40
N LEU A 31 -5.81 -5.52 -7.65
CA LEU A 31 -5.97 -5.14 -6.25
C LEU A 31 -5.52 -3.69 -6.05
N THR A 32 -6.27 -2.91 -5.29
CA THR A 32 -5.96 -1.50 -5.03
C THR A 32 -5.55 -1.32 -3.57
N LEU A 33 -4.47 -0.59 -3.32
CA LEU A 33 -4.08 -0.12 -2.00
C LEU A 33 -4.38 1.37 -1.87
N ARG A 34 -5.14 1.77 -0.85
CA ARG A 34 -5.24 3.18 -0.46
C ARG A 34 -4.01 3.63 0.32
N ALA A 35 -3.74 4.93 0.33
CA ALA A 35 -2.68 5.51 1.16
C ALA A 35 -2.87 5.13 2.64
N PRO A 36 -1.78 4.76 3.34
CA PRO A 36 -1.85 4.34 4.73
C PRO A 36 -2.19 5.52 5.65
N LEU A 37 -3.09 5.27 6.60
CA LEU A 37 -3.38 6.20 7.68
C LEU A 37 -2.66 5.75 8.96
N VAL A 38 -2.35 6.69 9.85
CA VAL A 38 -1.76 6.40 11.16
C VAL A 38 -2.57 5.36 11.94
N ARG A 39 -3.91 5.37 11.81
CA ARG A 39 -4.79 4.39 12.46
C ARG A 39 -4.54 2.97 11.98
N ASP A 40 -4.19 2.78 10.71
CA ASP A 40 -3.98 1.44 10.13
C ASP A 40 -2.69 0.84 10.69
N ILE A 41 -1.62 1.64 10.69
CA ILE A 41 -0.31 1.28 11.25
C ILE A 41 -0.45 0.92 12.73
N ARG A 42 -1.13 1.77 13.51
CA ARG A 42 -1.34 1.53 14.95
C ARG A 42 -2.21 0.30 15.22
N ASN A 43 -3.21 0.04 14.40
CA ASN A 43 -4.06 -1.14 14.57
C ASN A 43 -3.27 -2.42 14.26
N ALA A 44 -2.51 -2.46 13.17
CA ALA A 44 -1.67 -3.60 12.82
C ALA A 44 -0.62 -3.90 13.91
N GLN A 45 0.03 -2.86 14.45
CA GLN A 45 0.99 -3.00 15.56
C GLN A 45 0.36 -3.52 16.87
N ARG A 46 -0.92 -3.22 17.11
CA ARG A 46 -1.62 -3.68 18.33
C ARG A 46 -2.10 -5.13 18.24
N LEU A 47 -2.34 -5.62 17.02
CA LEU A 47 -2.85 -6.98 16.80
C LEU A 47 -1.78 -8.04 17.01
N THR A 48 -0.53 -7.74 16.65
CA THR A 48 0.55 -8.72 16.69
C THR A 48 1.93 -8.07 16.82
N SER A 49 2.80 -8.75 17.57
CA SER A 49 4.21 -8.40 17.69
C SER A 49 5.04 -8.94 16.51
N ASP A 50 4.54 -9.98 15.82
CA ASP A 50 5.20 -10.56 14.66
C ASP A 50 5.19 -9.59 13.47
N GLU A 51 6.34 -9.45 12.81
CA GLU A 51 6.48 -8.48 11.71
C GLU A 51 5.74 -8.90 10.45
N THR A 52 5.76 -10.20 10.14
CA THR A 52 5.10 -10.74 8.96
C THR A 52 3.59 -10.64 9.12
N GLU A 53 3.06 -11.07 10.27
CA GLU A 53 1.63 -10.94 10.55
C GLU A 53 1.20 -9.46 10.57
N ARG A 54 2.02 -8.56 11.14
CA ARG A 54 1.73 -7.12 11.15
C ARG A 54 1.66 -6.54 9.74
N GLU A 55 2.58 -6.93 8.85
CA GLU A 55 2.54 -6.55 7.44
C GLU A 55 1.24 -7.02 6.78
N MET A 56 0.87 -8.29 6.99
CA MET A 56 -0.38 -8.85 6.46
C MET A 56 -1.62 -8.09 6.94
N GLN A 57 -1.68 -7.73 8.22
CA GLN A 57 -2.78 -6.94 8.78
C GLN A 57 -2.85 -5.53 8.17
N LEU A 58 -1.69 -4.90 7.99
CA LEU A 58 -1.62 -3.58 7.36
C LEU A 58 -2.13 -3.67 5.92
N PHE A 59 -1.60 -4.59 5.11
CA PHE A 59 -1.99 -4.74 3.71
C PHE A 59 -3.46 -5.08 3.55
N ALA A 60 -4.01 -5.95 4.39
CA ALA A 60 -5.45 -6.25 4.40
C ALA A 60 -6.28 -4.99 4.63
N SER A 61 -5.87 -4.13 5.56
CA SER A 61 -6.54 -2.86 5.85
C SER A 61 -6.44 -1.82 4.72
N LEU A 62 -5.31 -1.79 4.01
CA LEU A 62 -5.10 -0.89 2.87
C LEU A 62 -5.81 -1.37 1.59
N ALA A 63 -5.94 -2.69 1.44
CA ALA A 63 -6.62 -3.32 0.32
C ALA A 63 -8.14 -3.47 0.51
N GLU A 64 -8.62 -3.28 1.75
CA GLU A 64 -10.01 -3.52 2.16
C GLU A 64 -10.46 -4.97 1.91
N VAL A 65 -9.59 -5.91 2.26
CA VAL A 65 -9.83 -7.36 2.15
C VAL A 65 -9.44 -8.05 3.45
N SER A 66 -9.74 -9.35 3.58
CA SER A 66 -9.31 -10.13 4.74
C SER A 66 -7.85 -10.60 4.61
N VAL A 67 -7.19 -10.84 5.75
CA VAL A 67 -5.84 -11.44 5.78
C VAL A 67 -5.82 -12.80 5.09
N SER A 68 -6.84 -13.63 5.33
CA SER A 68 -6.93 -14.97 4.71
C SER A 68 -7.00 -14.92 3.18
N GLU A 69 -7.63 -13.90 2.60
CA GLU A 69 -7.64 -13.71 1.15
C GLU A 69 -6.27 -13.30 0.61
N LEU A 70 -5.50 -12.50 1.37
CA LEU A 70 -4.11 -12.19 1.02
C LEU A 70 -3.20 -13.42 1.14
N GLU A 71 -3.38 -14.27 2.16
CA GLU A 71 -2.63 -15.52 2.33
C GLU A 71 -2.87 -16.50 1.18
N GLY A 72 -4.06 -16.47 0.57
CA GLY A 72 -4.41 -17.28 -0.60
C GLY A 72 -3.84 -16.77 -1.92
N MET A 73 -3.17 -15.61 -1.95
CA MET A 73 -2.63 -15.04 -3.18
C MET A 73 -1.40 -15.80 -3.69
N ALA A 74 -1.19 -15.77 -5.00
CA ALA A 74 0.06 -16.23 -5.58
C ALA A 74 1.24 -15.40 -5.06
N TRP A 75 2.32 -16.05 -4.62
CA TRP A 75 3.52 -15.38 -4.08
C TRP A 75 4.07 -14.25 -4.96
N ARG A 76 4.00 -14.43 -6.30
CA ARG A 76 4.45 -13.40 -7.25
C ARG A 76 3.60 -12.12 -7.21
N ASP A 77 2.31 -12.25 -6.95
CA ASP A 77 1.39 -11.12 -6.82
C ASP A 77 1.49 -10.50 -5.41
N TYR A 78 1.74 -11.31 -4.38
CA TYR A 78 2.10 -10.80 -3.06
C TYR A 78 3.37 -9.94 -3.08
N ARG A 79 4.41 -10.37 -3.81
CA ARG A 79 5.62 -9.56 -3.97
C ARG A 79 5.36 -8.22 -4.67
N ARG A 80 4.43 -8.18 -5.65
CA ARG A 80 3.98 -6.93 -6.27
C ARG A 80 3.25 -6.04 -5.29
N LEU A 81 2.45 -6.61 -4.39
CA LEU A 81 1.77 -5.89 -3.31
C LEU A 81 2.77 -5.20 -2.38
N GLN A 82 3.80 -5.93 -1.93
CA GLN A 82 4.89 -5.37 -1.13
C GLN A 82 5.58 -4.20 -1.85
N GLU A 83 6.01 -4.40 -3.09
CA GLU A 83 6.67 -3.37 -3.89
C GLU A 83 5.76 -2.14 -4.13
N ALA A 84 4.45 -2.34 -4.30
CA ALA A 84 3.48 -1.27 -4.46
C ALA A 84 3.30 -0.44 -3.19
N TYR A 85 3.23 -1.08 -2.02
CA TYR A 85 3.15 -0.38 -0.74
C TYR A 85 4.38 0.52 -0.49
N PHE A 86 5.59 0.02 -0.74
CA PHE A 86 6.80 0.83 -0.58
C PHE A 86 6.79 2.08 -1.48
N ARG A 87 6.28 1.95 -2.70
CA ARG A 87 6.15 3.10 -3.61
C ARG A 87 5.07 4.08 -3.14
N LEU A 88 3.93 3.57 -2.68
CA LEU A 88 2.84 4.39 -2.15
C LEU A 88 3.29 5.21 -0.93
N ALA A 89 4.03 4.58 0.00
CA ALA A 89 4.58 5.27 1.16
C ALA A 89 5.63 6.32 0.78
N ALA A 90 6.47 6.03 -0.22
CA ALA A 90 7.49 6.97 -0.70
C ALA A 90 6.90 8.19 -1.45
N ASP A 91 5.79 8.01 -2.18
CA ASP A 91 5.08 9.12 -2.84
C ASP A 91 4.47 10.10 -1.81
N ASP A 92 3.97 9.60 -0.67
CA ASP A 92 3.50 10.43 0.46
C ASP A 92 4.64 11.28 1.07
N ASP A 93 5.84 10.70 1.24
CA ASP A 93 7.03 11.43 1.72
C ASP A 93 7.49 12.50 0.71
N ALA A 94 7.37 12.24 -0.60
CA ALA A 94 7.82 13.15 -1.65
C ALA A 94 6.91 14.39 -1.83
N ALA A 95 5.62 14.26 -1.55
CA ALA A 95 4.67 15.39 -1.57
C ALA A 95 4.87 16.37 -0.40
N GLY A 96 5.68 16.00 0.61
CA GLY A 96 6.08 16.81 1.75
C GLY A 96 7.43 17.54 1.60
N GLY A 97 7.89 17.79 0.36
CA GLY A 97 9.15 18.50 0.10
C GLY A 97 9.27 19.84 0.85
N PRO A 98 10.49 20.27 1.22
CA PRO A 98 10.71 21.32 2.20
C PRO A 98 10.03 22.62 1.79
N ILE A 99 9.16 23.14 2.66
CA ILE A 99 8.83 24.57 2.68
C ILE A 99 10.13 25.33 2.89
N ALA A 100 10.76 25.77 1.80
CA ALA A 100 11.93 26.63 1.87
C ALA A 100 11.56 27.85 2.74
N PRO A 101 12.32 28.16 3.82
CA PRO A 101 12.04 29.34 4.60
C PRO A 101 12.20 30.56 3.68
N ALA A 102 11.13 31.35 3.57
CA ALA A 102 11.16 32.63 2.88
C ALA A 102 12.34 33.44 3.43
N HIS A 103 13.30 33.75 2.57
CA HIS A 103 14.45 34.56 2.91
C HIS A 103 13.96 35.88 3.54
N ALA A 104 14.14 36.01 4.85
CA ALA A 104 14.05 37.28 5.54
C ALA A 104 15.30 38.08 5.17
N THR A 105 15.21 38.88 4.13
CA THR A 105 16.13 40.00 3.91
C THR A 105 15.72 41.12 4.84
N ALA A 106 16.27 41.13 6.06
CA ALA A 106 16.27 42.31 6.90
C ALA A 106 17.54 43.11 6.58
N GLY A 107 17.33 44.33 6.08
CA GLY A 107 18.37 45.35 5.92
C GLY A 107 18.67 46.10 7.21
#